data_AF-A0A7W0WK30-F1
#
_entry.id   AF-A0A7W0WK30-F1
#
_cell.length_a   1.000
_cell.length_b   1.000
_cell.length_c   1.000
_cell.angle_alpha   90.00
_cell.angle_beta   90.00
_cell.angle_gamma   90.00
#
_symmetry.space_group_name_H-M   'P 1'
#
loop_
_entity.id
_entity.type
_entity.pdbx_description
1 polymer ?
#
loop_
_entity_poly.entity_id
_entity_poly.type
_entity_poly.pdbx_seq_one_letter_code
_entity_poly.pdbx_strand_id
1 'polypeptide(L)'
;TLRSAEEIIELLRYAQSLDLIPMLMTHGDAFRRRPGLLERLVVEGGLVEVSIHIDTTQRGRLGAAFRHARTEEELMPLRDEFAGMIRQVSRKTGRELRAATTMTVTAENLGGVPAVIRWLAANADTFRLVSFQPVAQVGRTRDGLGGTVAVEALWAAIAEGFYGPAARADALDGGHVHLGHPGCSRYLPGVVIADEGKAPAFHPLRSEEDPVRSRGFDGFLDRFGGVTFRLDTRAERVVRMLALALRAPRFVLGGIVPYLTHWCRLADPERPLGFAVRLARGRASTASLIVVSHHFMSRDEVESALGRERLDLCVFHVPVEGRLVPMCEVNATGLRDRYYAGLAGTLPDRRPDVES
;
A
#
# COMPACT_ATOMS: atom_id res chain seq x y z
N THR A 1 -18.05 -8.85 6.21
CA THR A 1 -19.10 -8.10 5.49
C THR A 1 -18.87 -6.62 5.68
N LEU A 2 -19.12 -5.79 4.66
CA LEU A 2 -19.10 -4.34 4.78
C LEU A 2 -20.40 -3.84 5.46
N ARG A 3 -20.36 -2.67 6.10
CA ARG A 3 -21.57 -1.93 6.51
C ARG A 3 -22.45 -1.60 5.28
N SER A 4 -23.65 -1.05 5.51
CA SER A 4 -24.52 -0.61 4.40
C SER A 4 -23.79 0.42 3.53
N ALA A 5 -24.16 0.52 2.26
CA ALA A 5 -23.49 1.43 1.34
C ALA A 5 -23.66 2.88 1.80
N GLU A 6 -24.85 3.21 2.29
CA GLU A 6 -25.29 4.52 2.74
C GLU A 6 -24.46 4.97 3.96
N GLU A 7 -24.24 4.09 4.92
CA GLU A 7 -23.41 4.39 6.09
C GLU A 7 -21.93 4.58 5.71
N ILE A 8 -21.41 3.78 4.77
CA ILE A 8 -20.04 3.97 4.28
C ILE A 8 -19.92 5.31 3.55
N ILE A 9 -20.90 5.68 2.72
CA ILE A 9 -20.91 6.97 2.01
C ILE A 9 -20.91 8.14 3.00
N GLU A 10 -21.71 8.05 4.07
CA GLU A 10 -21.73 9.06 5.14
C GLU A 10 -20.37 9.19 5.82
N LEU A 11 -19.73 8.08 6.19
CA LEU A 11 -18.41 8.07 6.81
C LEU A 11 -17.33 8.66 5.90
N LEU A 12 -17.37 8.36 4.60
CA LEU A 12 -16.43 8.90 3.62
C LEU A 12 -16.58 10.42 3.48
N ARG A 13 -17.83 10.92 3.39
CA ARG A 13 -18.12 12.36 3.35
C ARG A 13 -17.66 13.06 4.62
N TYR A 14 -17.90 12.44 5.78
CA TYR A 14 -17.45 12.98 7.05
C TYR A 14 -15.92 13.08 7.12
N ALA A 15 -15.19 12.04 6.71
CA ALA A 15 -13.73 12.09 6.65
C ALA A 15 -13.22 13.23 5.75
N GLN A 16 -13.84 13.42 4.58
CA GLN A 16 -13.51 14.53 3.68
C GLN A 16 -13.80 15.90 4.30
N SER A 17 -14.88 16.03 5.07
CA SER A 17 -15.20 17.29 5.77
C SER A 17 -14.17 17.68 6.83
N LEU A 18 -13.33 16.73 7.24
CA LEU A 18 -12.20 16.92 8.15
C LEU A 18 -10.85 17.02 7.40
N ASP A 19 -10.87 17.23 6.08
CA ASP A 19 -9.70 17.25 5.20
C ASP A 19 -8.85 15.96 5.24
N LEU A 20 -9.46 14.84 5.64
CA LEU A 20 -8.82 13.53 5.60
C LEU A 20 -8.94 12.90 4.21
N ILE A 21 -8.00 12.01 3.90
CA ILE A 21 -7.95 11.28 2.63
C ILE A 21 -8.54 9.88 2.89
N PRO A 22 -9.80 9.63 2.51
CA PRO A 22 -10.46 8.39 2.88
C PRO A 22 -9.92 7.20 2.10
N MET A 23 -9.56 6.14 2.84
CA MET A 23 -9.25 4.82 2.30
C MET A 23 -10.21 3.77 2.86
N LEU A 24 -10.77 2.94 1.98
CA LEU A 24 -11.57 1.78 2.38
C LEU A 24 -10.71 0.51 2.38
N MET A 25 -10.54 -0.13 3.54
CA MET A 25 -9.89 -1.44 3.64
C MET A 25 -10.93 -2.56 3.60
N THR A 26 -10.73 -3.57 2.75
CA THR A 26 -11.71 -4.64 2.53
C THR A 26 -11.04 -5.92 2.03
N HIS A 27 -11.76 -7.05 2.09
CA HIS A 27 -11.39 -8.24 1.31
C HIS A 27 -11.93 -8.16 -0.13
N GLY A 28 -12.82 -7.22 -0.46
CA GLY A 28 -13.26 -6.95 -1.84
C GLY A 28 -14.44 -7.78 -2.36
N ASP A 29 -14.83 -8.89 -1.73
CA ASP A 29 -15.96 -9.70 -2.24
C ASP A 29 -17.29 -8.94 -2.25
N ALA A 30 -17.45 -7.92 -1.42
CA ALA A 30 -18.63 -7.06 -1.46
C ALA A 30 -18.78 -6.32 -2.81
N PHE A 31 -17.67 -5.97 -3.47
CA PHE A 31 -17.70 -5.37 -4.81
C PHE A 31 -18.11 -6.39 -5.87
N ARG A 32 -17.69 -7.64 -5.70
CA ARG A 32 -18.04 -8.76 -6.59
C ARG A 32 -19.52 -9.14 -6.47
N ARG A 33 -20.07 -9.12 -5.25
CA ARG A 33 -21.49 -9.42 -4.99
C ARG A 33 -22.43 -8.30 -5.41
N ARG A 34 -21.97 -7.05 -5.39
CA ARG A 34 -22.80 -5.86 -5.64
C ARG A 34 -22.17 -4.99 -6.72
N PRO A 35 -22.40 -5.31 -8.01
CA PRO A 35 -21.96 -4.47 -9.12
C PRO A 35 -22.43 -3.03 -8.92
N GLY A 36 -21.55 -2.06 -9.22
CA GLY A 36 -21.84 -0.64 -9.04
C GLY A 36 -21.58 -0.09 -7.62
N LEU A 37 -21.39 -0.94 -6.59
CA LEU A 37 -21.08 -0.45 -5.25
C LEU A 37 -19.82 0.43 -5.23
N LEU A 38 -18.72 -0.04 -5.82
CA LEU A 38 -17.47 0.71 -5.83
C LEU A 38 -17.60 2.05 -6.56
N GLU A 39 -18.39 2.08 -7.63
CA GLU A 39 -18.71 3.30 -8.38
C GLU A 39 -19.50 4.30 -7.51
N ARG A 40 -20.53 3.83 -6.80
CA ARG A 40 -21.29 4.65 -5.84
C ARG A 40 -20.39 5.24 -4.75
N LEU A 41 -19.50 4.42 -4.15
CA LEU A 41 -18.58 4.90 -3.11
C LEU A 41 -17.64 6.01 -3.62
N VAL A 42 -17.19 5.91 -4.88
CA VAL A 42 -16.34 6.93 -5.52
C VAL A 42 -17.13 8.20 -5.86
N VAL A 43 -18.32 8.05 -6.44
CA VAL A 43 -19.11 9.19 -6.93
C VAL A 43 -19.82 9.92 -5.79
N GLU A 44 -20.52 9.18 -4.95
CA GLU A 44 -21.36 9.72 -3.87
C GLU A 44 -20.55 9.98 -2.59
N GLY A 45 -19.63 9.08 -2.24
CA GLY A 45 -18.84 9.16 -1.00
C GLY A 45 -17.49 9.85 -1.16
N GLY A 46 -17.01 10.05 -2.38
CA GLY A 46 -15.69 10.63 -2.62
C GLY A 46 -14.53 9.70 -2.26
N LEU A 47 -14.73 8.38 -2.32
CA LEU A 47 -13.66 7.41 -2.11
C LEU A 47 -12.52 7.64 -3.12
N VAL A 48 -11.30 7.81 -2.61
CA VAL A 48 -10.09 8.02 -3.43
C VAL A 48 -9.14 6.82 -3.41
N GLU A 49 -9.19 6.02 -2.34
CA GLU A 49 -8.28 4.89 -2.14
C GLU A 49 -9.01 3.66 -1.60
N VAL A 50 -8.62 2.49 -2.10
CA VAL A 50 -9.10 1.20 -1.59
C VAL A 50 -7.92 0.29 -1.31
N SER A 51 -7.89 -0.35 -0.14
CA SER A 51 -6.97 -1.45 0.13
C SER A 51 -7.73 -2.76 0.07
N ILE A 52 -7.27 -3.67 -0.80
CA ILE A 52 -7.86 -5.00 -0.94
C ILE A 52 -6.87 -6.00 -0.35
N HIS A 53 -7.24 -6.62 0.76
CA HIS A 53 -6.49 -7.72 1.34
C HIS A 53 -6.68 -8.94 0.45
N ILE A 54 -5.61 -9.57 -0.06
CA ILE A 54 -5.64 -10.75 -0.94
C ILE A 54 -4.47 -11.68 -0.62
N ASP A 55 -4.78 -12.82 0.00
CA ASP A 55 -3.84 -13.93 0.20
C ASP A 55 -4.57 -15.24 0.53
N THR A 56 -3.79 -16.32 0.55
CA THR A 56 -4.22 -17.69 0.85
C THR A 56 -4.70 -17.91 2.29
N THR A 57 -4.42 -17.00 3.22
CA THR A 57 -4.93 -17.10 4.60
C THR A 57 -6.41 -16.75 4.70
N GLN A 58 -6.95 -16.03 3.71
CA GLN A 58 -8.36 -15.60 3.68
C GLN A 58 -9.31 -16.71 3.19
N ARG A 59 -9.75 -17.54 4.13
CA ARG A 59 -10.75 -18.58 3.88
C ARG A 59 -12.13 -17.95 3.63
N GLY A 60 -12.91 -18.56 2.72
CA GLY A 60 -14.31 -18.17 2.47
C GLY A 60 -14.52 -17.14 1.36
N ARG A 61 -13.48 -16.89 0.55
CA ARG A 61 -13.57 -16.13 -0.71
C ARG A 61 -14.77 -16.57 -1.57
N LEU A 62 -15.38 -15.61 -2.24
CA LEU A 62 -16.42 -15.89 -3.24
C LEU A 62 -15.83 -16.64 -4.44
N GLY A 63 -16.48 -17.73 -4.86
CA GLY A 63 -16.03 -18.58 -5.97
C GLY A 63 -15.16 -19.77 -5.53
N ALA A 64 -15.45 -20.96 -6.08
CA ALA A 64 -14.78 -22.21 -5.69
C ALA A 64 -13.27 -22.17 -5.95
N ALA A 65 -12.84 -21.54 -7.05
CA ALA A 65 -11.43 -21.40 -7.43
C ALA A 65 -10.60 -20.65 -6.38
N PHE A 66 -11.15 -19.60 -5.75
CA PHE A 66 -10.41 -18.77 -4.79
C PHE A 66 -10.59 -19.21 -3.35
N ARG A 67 -11.72 -19.84 -3.03
CA ARG A 67 -12.03 -20.35 -1.69
C ARG A 67 -11.01 -21.38 -1.20
N HIS A 68 -10.47 -22.17 -2.13
CA HIS A 68 -9.58 -23.29 -1.86
C HIS A 68 -8.16 -23.06 -2.39
N ALA A 69 -7.82 -21.80 -2.71
CA ALA A 69 -6.50 -21.46 -3.19
C ALA A 69 -5.43 -21.88 -2.17
N ARG A 70 -4.42 -22.59 -2.65
CA ARG A 70 -3.29 -23.11 -1.86
C ARG A 70 -2.02 -22.30 -2.09
N THR A 71 -1.92 -21.63 -3.22
CA THR A 71 -0.78 -20.77 -3.57
C THR A 71 -1.25 -19.36 -3.90
N GLU A 72 -0.33 -18.40 -3.83
CA GLU A 72 -0.65 -17.01 -4.17
C GLU A 72 -0.90 -16.84 -5.68
N GLU A 73 -0.27 -17.67 -6.50
CA GLU A 73 -0.45 -17.73 -7.95
C GLU A 73 -1.89 -18.07 -8.34
N GLU A 74 -2.55 -18.98 -7.61
CA GLU A 74 -3.96 -19.34 -7.84
C GLU A 74 -4.91 -18.14 -7.58
N LEU A 75 -4.46 -17.13 -6.85
CA LEU A 75 -5.19 -15.89 -6.59
C LEU A 75 -4.87 -14.78 -7.61
N MET A 76 -3.96 -14.98 -8.56
CA MET A 76 -3.65 -13.97 -9.60
C MET A 76 -4.86 -13.56 -10.45
N PRO A 77 -5.73 -14.48 -10.90
CA PRO A 77 -6.94 -14.09 -11.64
C PRO A 77 -7.87 -13.18 -10.81
N LEU A 78 -7.92 -13.35 -9.49
CA LEU A 78 -8.68 -12.48 -8.60
C LEU A 78 -8.05 -11.08 -8.49
N ARG A 79 -6.72 -11.00 -8.46
CA ARG A 79 -5.99 -9.72 -8.49
C ARG A 79 -6.25 -8.98 -9.80
N ASP A 80 -6.22 -9.68 -10.94
CA ASP A 80 -6.57 -9.14 -12.26
C ASP A 80 -8.03 -8.65 -12.30
N GLU A 81 -8.96 -9.41 -11.73
CA GLU A 81 -10.38 -9.03 -11.62
C GLU A 81 -10.51 -7.68 -10.90
N PHE A 82 -9.87 -7.51 -9.74
CA PHE A 82 -9.91 -6.25 -8.99
C PHE A 82 -9.21 -5.10 -9.71
N ALA A 83 -8.06 -5.32 -10.34
CA ALA A 83 -7.40 -4.30 -11.14
C ALA A 83 -8.31 -3.85 -12.32
N GLY A 84 -8.99 -4.79 -12.97
CA GLY A 84 -9.99 -4.52 -13.99
C GLY A 84 -11.16 -3.66 -13.47
N MET A 85 -11.73 -4.01 -12.31
CA MET A 85 -12.80 -3.24 -11.68
C MET A 85 -12.39 -1.79 -11.38
N ILE A 86 -11.21 -1.59 -10.80
CA ILE A 86 -10.72 -0.26 -10.39
C ILE A 86 -10.46 0.62 -11.61
N ARG A 87 -9.84 0.07 -12.66
CA ARG A 87 -9.67 0.77 -13.93
C ARG A 87 -11.02 1.12 -14.57
N GLN A 88 -11.99 0.21 -14.52
CA GLN A 88 -13.32 0.44 -15.07
C GLN A 88 -14.04 1.57 -14.33
N VAL A 89 -14.02 1.57 -13.00
CA VAL A 89 -14.61 2.65 -12.18
C VAL A 89 -13.94 3.98 -12.51
N SER A 90 -12.61 4.01 -12.61
CA SER A 90 -11.89 5.24 -12.94
C SER A 90 -12.26 5.78 -14.32
N ARG A 91 -12.40 4.91 -15.32
CA ARG A 91 -12.84 5.31 -16.67
C ARG A 91 -14.28 5.82 -16.70
N LYS A 92 -15.21 5.14 -16.02
CA LYS A 92 -16.64 5.50 -16.01
C LYS A 92 -16.90 6.82 -15.29
N THR A 93 -16.25 7.01 -14.14
CA THR A 93 -16.51 8.17 -13.27
C THR A 93 -15.66 9.38 -13.63
N GLY A 94 -14.59 9.20 -14.40
CA GLY A 94 -13.57 10.21 -14.63
C GLY A 94 -12.75 10.56 -13.38
N ARG A 95 -12.94 9.85 -12.25
CA ARG A 95 -12.23 10.04 -10.99
C ARG A 95 -11.18 8.97 -10.82
N GLU A 96 -9.96 9.36 -10.43
CA GLU A 96 -8.88 8.40 -10.16
C GLU A 96 -9.18 7.64 -8.87
N LEU A 97 -9.28 6.31 -8.94
CA LEU A 97 -9.32 5.42 -7.77
C LEU A 97 -8.00 4.65 -7.70
N ARG A 98 -7.25 4.81 -6.61
CA ARG A 98 -5.98 4.11 -6.40
C ARG A 98 -6.17 2.89 -5.51
N ALA A 99 -5.45 1.84 -5.83
CA ALA A 99 -5.48 0.60 -5.07
C ALA A 99 -4.22 0.43 -4.23
N ALA A 100 -4.40 -0.07 -3.02
CA ALA A 100 -3.40 -0.77 -2.25
C ALA A 100 -3.79 -2.26 -2.17
N THR A 101 -2.82 -3.13 -1.94
CA THR A 101 -3.08 -4.51 -1.57
C THR A 101 -2.44 -4.82 -0.23
N THR A 102 -3.09 -5.68 0.55
CA THR A 102 -2.53 -6.23 1.78
C THR A 102 -2.39 -7.73 1.63
N MET A 103 -1.27 -8.28 2.06
CA MET A 103 -1.02 -9.72 2.07
C MET A 103 -0.51 -10.12 3.44
N THR A 104 -1.23 -11.02 4.10
CA THR A 104 -0.72 -11.74 5.26
C THR A 104 0.32 -12.75 4.78
N VAL A 105 1.55 -12.67 5.31
CA VAL A 105 2.64 -13.56 4.91
C VAL A 105 2.88 -14.60 5.99
N THR A 106 2.89 -15.86 5.61
CA THR A 106 3.25 -17.01 6.44
C THR A 106 4.44 -17.73 5.81
N ALA A 107 5.05 -18.65 6.55
CA ALA A 107 6.11 -19.50 6.01
C ALA A 107 5.61 -20.31 4.79
N GLU A 108 4.34 -20.72 4.76
CA GLU A 108 3.80 -21.52 3.66
C GLU A 108 3.55 -20.72 2.38
N ASN A 109 3.23 -19.42 2.47
CA ASN A 109 2.94 -18.60 1.29
C ASN A 109 4.06 -17.62 0.91
N LEU A 110 5.17 -17.59 1.68
CA LEU A 110 6.33 -16.74 1.40
C LEU A 110 6.87 -16.91 -0.03
N GLY A 111 6.88 -18.15 -0.53
CA GLY A 111 7.31 -18.46 -1.90
C GLY A 111 6.46 -17.81 -3.00
N GLY A 112 5.25 -17.34 -2.69
CA GLY A 112 4.38 -16.64 -3.63
C GLY A 112 4.62 -15.12 -3.70
N VAL A 113 5.38 -14.54 -2.75
CA VAL A 113 5.69 -13.10 -2.72
C VAL A 113 6.33 -12.61 -4.03
N PRO A 114 7.31 -13.30 -4.64
CA PRO A 114 7.90 -12.85 -5.91
C PRO A 114 6.87 -12.73 -7.04
N ALA A 115 5.91 -13.65 -7.12
CA ALA A 115 4.85 -13.60 -8.11
C ALA A 115 3.90 -12.41 -7.89
N VAL A 116 3.55 -12.12 -6.63
CA VAL A 116 2.75 -10.95 -6.26
C VAL A 116 3.47 -9.65 -6.63
N ILE A 117 4.77 -9.55 -6.39
CA ILE A 117 5.57 -8.37 -6.76
C ILE A 117 5.63 -8.16 -8.27
N ARG A 118 5.87 -9.22 -9.06
CA ARG A 118 5.83 -9.12 -10.53
C ARG A 118 4.46 -8.64 -11.03
N TRP A 119 3.39 -9.18 -10.45
CA TRP A 119 2.04 -8.75 -10.76
C TRP A 119 1.79 -7.28 -10.42
N LEU A 120 2.29 -6.82 -9.27
CA LEU A 120 2.20 -5.41 -8.85
C LEU A 120 2.97 -4.47 -9.78
N ALA A 121 4.18 -4.83 -10.19
CA ALA A 121 4.94 -4.05 -11.16
C ALA A 121 4.18 -3.93 -12.49
N ALA A 122 3.55 -5.01 -12.95
CA ALA A 122 2.73 -5.01 -14.16
C ALA A 122 1.42 -4.20 -14.04
N ASN A 123 0.93 -3.97 -12.81
CA ASN A 123 -0.32 -3.29 -12.51
C ASN A 123 -0.14 -1.99 -11.69
N ALA A 124 1.07 -1.40 -11.72
CA ALA A 124 1.43 -0.24 -10.92
C ALA A 124 0.65 1.04 -11.28
N ASP A 125 0.04 1.09 -12.47
CA ASP A 125 -0.90 2.15 -12.86
C ASP A 125 -2.08 2.25 -11.89
N THR A 126 -2.50 1.11 -11.34
CA THR A 126 -3.66 0.93 -10.48
C THR A 126 -3.28 0.61 -9.03
N PHE A 127 -2.45 -0.41 -8.81
CA PHE A 127 -1.98 -0.83 -7.49
C PHE A 127 -0.67 -0.14 -7.15
N ARG A 128 -0.75 0.90 -6.31
CA ARG A 128 0.38 1.78 -5.99
C ARG A 128 1.02 1.50 -4.64
N LEU A 129 0.45 0.58 -3.87
CA LEU A 129 0.98 0.17 -2.57
C LEU A 129 0.73 -1.31 -2.33
N VAL A 130 1.71 -1.99 -1.75
CA VAL A 130 1.54 -3.29 -1.10
C VAL A 130 2.00 -3.22 0.34
N SER A 131 1.20 -3.79 1.23
CA SER A 131 1.53 -3.99 2.63
C SER A 131 1.61 -5.49 2.92
N PHE A 132 2.83 -5.99 3.08
CA PHE A 132 3.08 -7.34 3.58
C PHE A 132 3.00 -7.33 5.10
N GLN A 133 2.21 -8.23 5.65
CA GLN A 133 1.97 -8.36 7.07
C GLN A 133 2.33 -9.78 7.50
N PRO A 134 3.61 -10.06 7.78
CA PRO A 134 4.03 -11.30 8.39
C PRO A 134 3.16 -11.67 9.58
N VAL A 135 2.73 -12.93 9.64
CA VAL A 135 1.91 -13.41 10.74
C VAL A 135 2.68 -13.22 12.05
N ALA A 136 2.03 -12.52 12.98
CA ALA A 136 2.49 -12.43 14.36
C ALA A 136 1.56 -13.29 15.22
N GLN A 137 2.11 -13.93 16.25
CA GLN A 137 1.31 -14.67 17.24
C GLN A 137 0.66 -13.67 18.21
N VAL A 138 -0.43 -13.05 17.76
CA VAL A 138 -1.13 -11.98 18.49
C VAL A 138 -2.46 -12.48 19.06
N GLY A 139 -2.44 -13.42 20.02
CA GLY A 139 -3.58 -13.86 20.84
C GLY A 139 -4.83 -14.42 20.13
N ARG A 140 -4.95 -14.29 18.80
CA ARG A 140 -6.05 -14.72 17.93
C ARG A 140 -5.54 -15.45 16.68
N THR A 141 -4.24 -15.45 16.46
CA THR A 141 -3.58 -16.36 15.53
C THR A 141 -3.79 -17.77 16.08
N ARG A 142 -4.24 -18.71 15.24
CA ARG A 142 -4.36 -20.10 15.66
C ARG A 142 -2.97 -20.58 16.09
N ASP A 143 -2.87 -21.21 17.25
CA ASP A 143 -1.60 -21.74 17.74
C ASP A 143 -0.92 -22.60 16.67
N GLY A 144 0.33 -22.29 16.35
CA GLY A 144 1.12 -22.98 15.34
C GLY A 144 0.82 -22.58 13.88
N LEU A 145 -0.07 -21.63 13.61
CA LEU A 145 -0.32 -21.16 12.24
C LEU A 145 0.84 -20.30 11.72
N GLY A 146 1.44 -20.74 10.61
CA GLY A 146 2.21 -19.89 9.69
C GLY A 146 3.67 -19.63 10.03
N GLY A 147 4.19 -20.21 11.13
CA GLY A 147 5.59 -20.02 11.56
C GLY A 147 5.97 -18.54 11.79
N THR A 148 7.25 -18.28 12.05
CA THR A 148 7.80 -16.92 12.06
C THR A 148 8.42 -16.64 10.69
N VAL A 149 7.99 -15.57 10.02
CA VAL A 149 8.65 -15.10 8.79
C VAL A 149 9.71 -14.08 9.17
N ALA A 150 10.97 -14.42 8.92
CA ALA A 150 12.08 -13.50 9.14
C ALA A 150 11.96 -12.29 8.20
N VAL A 151 12.27 -11.10 8.71
CA VAL A 151 12.24 -9.84 7.95
C VAL A 151 13.06 -9.97 6.66
N GLU A 152 14.30 -10.48 6.77
CA GLU A 152 15.19 -10.59 5.62
C GLU A 152 14.73 -11.61 4.59
N ALA A 153 14.06 -12.69 5.01
CA ALA A 153 13.52 -13.68 4.08
C ALA A 153 12.39 -13.07 3.23
N LEU A 154 11.54 -12.23 3.83
CA LEU A 154 10.52 -11.49 3.10
C LEU A 154 11.14 -10.51 2.11
N TRP A 155 12.14 -9.72 2.53
CA TRP A 155 12.76 -8.73 1.65
C TRP A 155 13.61 -9.37 0.53
N ALA A 156 14.20 -10.54 0.76
CA ALA A 156 14.82 -11.34 -0.29
C ALA A 156 13.78 -11.79 -1.35
N ALA A 157 12.62 -12.28 -0.91
CA ALA A 157 11.54 -12.65 -1.84
C ALA A 157 10.98 -11.45 -2.61
N ILE A 158 10.93 -10.27 -1.98
CA ILE A 158 10.56 -9.02 -2.67
C ILE A 158 11.60 -8.65 -3.73
N ALA A 159 12.89 -8.71 -3.40
CA ALA A 159 13.98 -8.44 -4.34
C ALA A 159 13.96 -9.43 -5.52
N GLU A 160 13.73 -10.72 -5.26
CA GLU A 160 13.52 -11.73 -6.30
C GLU A 160 12.35 -11.36 -7.23
N GLY A 161 11.25 -10.86 -6.67
CA GLY A 161 10.10 -10.41 -7.44
C GLY A 161 10.42 -9.28 -8.42
N PHE A 162 11.27 -8.32 -8.03
CA PHE A 162 11.65 -7.20 -8.88
C PHE A 162 12.78 -7.50 -9.85
N TYR A 163 13.78 -8.28 -9.43
CA TYR A 163 15.07 -8.41 -10.14
C TYR A 163 15.41 -9.85 -10.55
N GLY A 164 14.58 -10.83 -10.17
CA GLY A 164 14.73 -12.25 -10.51
C GLY A 164 15.49 -13.08 -9.48
N PRO A 165 15.60 -14.41 -9.69
CA PRO A 165 16.08 -15.38 -8.68
C PRO A 165 17.52 -15.18 -8.18
N ALA A 166 18.36 -14.48 -8.95
CA ALA A 166 19.74 -14.18 -8.56
C ALA A 166 19.85 -12.93 -7.69
N ALA A 167 18.76 -12.20 -7.48
CA ALA A 167 18.75 -10.98 -6.70
C ALA A 167 18.86 -11.27 -5.21
N ARG A 168 19.65 -10.45 -4.54
CA ARG A 168 19.79 -10.46 -3.09
C ARG A 168 18.96 -9.32 -2.49
N ALA A 169 18.59 -9.45 -1.22
CA ALA A 169 17.84 -8.42 -0.49
C ALA A 169 18.57 -7.06 -0.49
N ASP A 170 19.90 -7.09 -0.47
CA ASP A 170 20.78 -5.93 -0.53
C ASP A 170 20.60 -5.04 -1.78
N ALA A 171 20.01 -5.58 -2.86
CA ALA A 171 19.62 -4.80 -4.03
C ALA A 171 18.60 -3.68 -3.69
N LEU A 172 17.95 -3.76 -2.52
CA LEU A 172 16.99 -2.78 -2.03
C LEU A 172 17.51 -1.92 -0.86
N ASP A 173 18.67 -2.27 -0.28
CA ASP A 173 19.10 -1.79 1.05
C ASP A 173 19.45 -0.28 1.11
N GLY A 174 19.63 0.39 -0.03
CA GLY A 174 19.79 1.86 -0.09
C GLY A 174 18.49 2.64 -0.33
N GLY A 175 17.38 1.96 -0.60
CA GLY A 175 16.11 2.57 -0.99
C GLY A 175 15.11 2.75 0.14
N HIS A 176 15.37 2.14 1.29
CA HIS A 176 14.45 2.15 2.41
C HIS A 176 14.30 3.54 3.03
N VAL A 177 13.07 3.81 3.47
CA VAL A 177 12.74 4.90 4.37
C VAL A 177 12.06 4.33 5.61
N HIS A 178 12.26 4.97 6.75
CA HIS A 178 11.72 4.50 8.01
C HIS A 178 10.55 5.38 8.43
N LEU A 179 9.45 4.74 8.81
CA LEU A 179 8.31 5.37 9.45
C LEU A 179 7.98 4.55 10.69
N GLY A 180 8.28 5.12 11.85
CA GLY A 180 8.31 4.41 13.13
C GLY A 180 9.56 3.56 13.31
N HIS A 181 9.51 2.57 14.22
CA HIS A 181 10.65 1.72 14.52
C HIS A 181 11.07 0.83 13.32
N PRO A 182 12.37 0.74 12.94
CA PRO A 182 12.84 -0.07 11.80
C PRO A 182 12.53 -1.57 11.89
N GLY A 183 12.46 -2.10 13.11
CA GLY A 183 12.00 -3.48 13.37
C GLY A 183 10.49 -3.69 13.24
N CYS A 184 9.69 -2.63 13.17
CA CYS A 184 8.24 -2.70 12.94
C CYS A 184 7.89 -2.50 11.48
N SER A 185 8.49 -1.50 10.82
CA SER A 185 8.11 -1.16 9.46
C SER A 185 9.31 -0.82 8.59
N ARG A 186 9.35 -1.44 7.40
CA ARG A 186 10.24 -1.03 6.31
C ARG A 186 9.40 -0.53 5.15
N TYR A 187 9.72 0.66 4.67
CA TYR A 187 9.06 1.28 3.52
C TYR A 187 10.05 1.42 2.38
N LEU A 188 9.64 1.04 1.18
CA LEU A 188 10.43 1.16 -0.03
C LEU A 188 9.58 1.88 -1.09
N PRO A 189 9.67 3.22 -1.16
CA PRO A 189 9.05 3.98 -2.23
C PRO A 189 9.88 3.84 -3.51
N GLY A 190 9.22 3.50 -4.61
CA GLY A 190 9.85 3.41 -5.92
C GLY A 190 8.96 3.86 -7.06
N VAL A 191 9.56 3.87 -8.23
CA VAL A 191 8.89 4.08 -9.51
C VAL A 191 9.02 2.82 -10.35
N VAL A 192 7.92 2.40 -10.93
CA VAL A 192 7.88 1.40 -11.98
C VAL A 192 7.92 2.13 -13.31
N ILE A 193 8.91 1.78 -14.13
CA ILE A 193 9.07 2.28 -15.48
C ILE A 193 8.61 1.18 -16.44
N ALA A 194 7.54 1.44 -17.18
CA ALA A 194 7.09 0.58 -18.27
C ALA A 194 7.39 1.28 -19.60
N ASP A 195 8.14 0.63 -20.48
CA ASP A 195 8.56 1.15 -21.78
C ASP A 195 8.24 0.13 -22.87
N GLU A 196 8.00 0.62 -24.08
CA GLU A 196 7.57 -0.21 -25.21
C GLU A 196 8.58 -1.34 -25.48
N GLY A 197 8.10 -2.58 -25.45
CA GLY A 197 8.93 -3.77 -25.69
C GLY A 197 9.82 -4.19 -24.52
N LYS A 198 9.71 -3.56 -23.35
CA LYS A 198 10.44 -3.94 -22.13
C LYS A 198 9.49 -4.37 -21.02
N ALA A 199 9.92 -5.30 -20.19
CA ALA A 199 9.20 -5.62 -18.96
C ALA A 199 9.23 -4.39 -18.01
N PRO A 200 8.16 -4.14 -17.24
CA PRO A 200 8.17 -3.07 -16.24
C PRO A 200 9.29 -3.27 -15.21
N ALA A 201 10.08 -2.24 -14.98
CA ALA A 201 11.21 -2.29 -14.06
C ALA A 201 10.97 -1.37 -12.86
N PHE A 202 11.17 -1.91 -11.66
CA PHE A 202 11.08 -1.15 -10.42
C PHE A 202 12.42 -0.54 -10.05
N HIS A 203 12.40 0.72 -9.65
CA HIS A 203 13.56 1.45 -9.18
C HIS A 203 13.22 2.23 -7.90
N PRO A 204 14.01 2.07 -6.82
CA PRO A 204 13.85 2.87 -5.61
C PRO A 204 13.97 4.38 -5.90
N LEU A 205 13.08 5.20 -5.32
CA LEU A 205 13.07 6.65 -5.49
C LEU A 205 14.29 7.32 -4.86
N ARG A 206 14.76 6.76 -3.75
CA ARG A 206 15.99 7.09 -3.03
C ARG A 206 16.99 5.94 -3.20
N SER A 207 18.28 6.24 -3.17
CA SER A 207 19.33 5.22 -3.16
C SER A 207 20.60 5.81 -2.56
N GLU A 208 21.09 5.24 -1.47
CA GLU A 208 22.30 5.74 -0.78
C GLU A 208 23.54 5.74 -1.68
N GLU A 209 23.63 4.76 -2.58
CA GLU A 209 24.70 4.64 -3.57
C GLU A 209 24.60 5.68 -4.70
N ASP A 210 23.47 6.39 -4.81
CA ASP A 210 23.21 7.37 -5.86
C ASP A 210 22.97 8.77 -5.27
N PRO A 211 24.01 9.62 -5.27
CA PRO A 211 23.92 10.96 -4.72
C PRO A 211 22.90 11.86 -5.44
N VAL A 212 22.57 11.59 -6.71
CA VAL A 212 21.54 12.36 -7.41
C VAL A 212 20.17 11.98 -6.89
N ARG A 213 19.89 10.68 -6.73
CA ARG A 213 18.61 10.22 -6.19
C ARG A 213 18.41 10.61 -4.73
N SER A 214 19.42 10.42 -3.88
CA SER A 214 19.32 10.80 -2.46
C SER A 214 19.14 12.31 -2.27
N ARG A 215 19.96 13.15 -2.91
CA ARG A 215 19.80 14.63 -2.79
C ARG A 215 18.46 15.13 -3.32
N GLY A 216 17.96 14.54 -4.41
CA GLY A 216 16.66 14.92 -4.98
C GLY A 216 15.50 14.54 -4.05
N PHE A 217 15.51 13.31 -3.54
CA PHE A 217 14.47 12.79 -2.66
C PHE A 217 14.50 13.45 -1.28
N ASP A 218 15.64 13.41 -0.58
CA ASP A 218 15.79 13.97 0.77
C ASP A 218 15.58 15.49 0.75
N GLY A 219 16.17 16.17 -0.24
CA GLY A 219 16.01 17.61 -0.40
C GLY A 219 14.57 18.04 -0.71
N PHE A 220 13.76 17.17 -1.33
CA PHE A 220 12.33 17.40 -1.53
C PHE A 220 11.56 17.24 -0.22
N LEU A 221 11.82 16.17 0.54
CA LEU A 221 11.18 15.94 1.84
C LEU A 221 11.51 17.05 2.85
N ASP A 222 12.76 17.52 2.91
CA ASP A 222 13.18 18.60 3.81
C ASP A 222 12.43 19.93 3.56
N ARG A 223 12.07 20.20 2.30
CA ARG A 223 11.46 21.47 1.89
C ARG A 223 9.95 21.42 1.78
N PHE A 224 9.45 20.27 1.36
CA PHE A 224 8.07 20.09 0.93
C PHE A 224 7.40 18.88 1.61
N GLY A 225 8.02 18.33 2.65
CA GLY A 225 7.43 17.32 3.51
C GLY A 225 6.05 17.77 4.03
N GLY A 226 5.10 16.83 4.06
CA GLY A 226 3.71 17.11 4.43
C GLY A 226 2.82 17.62 3.28
N VAL A 227 3.37 17.93 2.10
CA VAL A 227 2.55 18.27 0.93
C VAL A 227 1.92 17.02 0.33
N THR A 228 0.63 17.09 0.02
CA THR A 228 -0.12 16.03 -0.67
C THR A 228 -0.83 16.58 -1.91
N PHE A 229 -0.99 15.72 -2.91
CA PHE A 229 -1.73 15.98 -4.15
C PHE A 229 -2.89 14.99 -4.34
N ARG A 230 -3.25 14.23 -3.30
CA ARG A 230 -4.20 13.11 -3.41
C ARG A 230 -5.63 13.57 -3.67
N LEU A 231 -6.02 14.74 -3.15
CA LEU A 231 -7.35 15.33 -3.35
C LEU A 231 -7.36 16.42 -4.43
N ASP A 232 -6.19 16.80 -4.96
CA ASP A 232 -6.07 17.88 -5.94
C ASP A 232 -6.72 17.47 -7.28
N THR A 233 -7.55 18.36 -7.82
CA THR A 233 -7.90 18.37 -9.24
C THR A 233 -6.65 18.57 -10.11
N ARG A 234 -6.78 18.36 -11.42
CA ARG A 234 -5.65 18.58 -12.36
C ARG A 234 -5.13 20.02 -12.30
N ALA A 235 -6.03 21.00 -12.17
CA ALA A 235 -5.66 22.41 -12.09
C ALA A 235 -4.94 22.73 -10.78
N GLU A 236 -5.49 22.29 -9.64
CA GLU A 236 -4.87 22.49 -8.32
C GLU A 236 -3.49 21.86 -8.24
N ARG A 237 -3.33 20.66 -8.80
CA ARG A 237 -2.03 19.99 -8.87
C ARG A 237 -1.00 20.83 -9.61
N VAL A 238 -1.35 21.39 -10.76
CA VAL A 238 -0.46 22.27 -11.55
C VAL A 238 -0.12 23.53 -10.77
N VAL A 239 -1.11 24.22 -10.19
CA VAL A 239 -0.90 25.43 -9.40
C VAL A 239 -0.01 25.15 -8.19
N ARG A 240 -0.25 24.04 -7.49
CA ARG A 240 0.56 23.61 -6.34
C ARG A 240 1.99 23.32 -6.76
N MET A 241 2.21 22.57 -7.85
CA MET A 241 3.56 22.32 -8.37
C MET A 241 4.30 23.62 -8.73
N LEU A 242 3.63 24.56 -9.39
CA LEU A 242 4.20 25.88 -9.69
C LEU A 242 4.56 26.65 -8.42
N ALA A 243 3.66 26.65 -7.43
CA ALA A 243 3.91 27.30 -6.14
C ALA A 243 5.11 26.70 -5.40
N LEU A 244 5.26 25.37 -5.40
CA LEU A 244 6.45 24.71 -4.84
C LEU A 244 7.72 25.11 -5.60
N ALA A 245 7.65 25.17 -6.94
CA ALA A 245 8.80 25.55 -7.75
C ALA A 245 9.25 27.00 -7.50
N LEU A 246 8.30 27.91 -7.35
CA LEU A 246 8.55 29.32 -7.03
C LEU A 246 9.07 29.52 -5.59
N ARG A 247 8.73 28.64 -4.65
CA ARG A 247 9.23 28.69 -3.26
C ARG A 247 10.69 28.28 -3.12
N ALA A 248 11.19 27.39 -3.98
CA ALA A 248 12.58 26.95 -3.91
C ALA A 248 13.24 26.83 -5.30
N PRO A 249 13.35 27.92 -6.08
CA PRO A 249 13.81 27.87 -7.47
C PRO A 249 15.23 27.32 -7.60
N ARG A 250 16.12 27.67 -6.65
CA ARG A 250 17.48 27.13 -6.61
C ARG A 250 17.50 25.61 -6.43
N PHE A 251 16.61 25.07 -5.59
CA PHE A 251 16.49 23.63 -5.39
C PHE A 251 15.83 22.94 -6.59
N VAL A 252 14.87 23.59 -7.27
CA VAL A 252 14.31 23.04 -8.50
C VAL A 252 15.40 22.86 -9.55
N LEU A 253 16.20 23.90 -9.80
CA LEU A 253 17.26 23.86 -10.80
C LEU A 253 18.43 22.95 -10.39
N GLY A 254 18.85 22.99 -9.12
CA GLY A 254 20.01 22.25 -8.62
C GLY A 254 19.73 20.83 -8.10
N GLY A 255 18.48 20.50 -7.79
CA GLY A 255 18.08 19.21 -7.22
C GLY A 255 17.08 18.46 -8.10
N ILE A 256 15.94 19.08 -8.41
CA ILE A 256 14.85 18.40 -9.14
C ILE A 256 15.17 18.15 -10.62
N VAL A 257 15.74 19.13 -11.33
CA VAL A 257 16.10 18.95 -12.75
C VAL A 257 17.16 17.83 -12.93
N PRO A 258 18.26 17.79 -12.16
CA PRO A 258 19.17 16.65 -12.17
C PRO A 258 18.49 15.32 -11.84
N TYR A 259 17.58 15.31 -10.86
CA TYR A 259 16.83 14.11 -10.48
C TYR A 259 15.95 13.59 -11.63
N LEU A 260 15.18 14.45 -12.30
CA LEU A 260 14.32 14.06 -13.43
C LEU A 260 15.13 13.64 -14.67
N THR A 261 16.24 14.31 -14.96
CA THR A 261 17.13 13.91 -16.07
C THR A 261 17.83 12.60 -15.79
N HIS A 262 18.16 12.31 -14.53
CA HIS A 262 18.69 11.02 -14.09
C HIS A 262 17.68 9.89 -14.39
N TRP A 263 16.39 10.06 -14.09
CA TRP A 263 15.37 9.06 -14.42
C TRP A 263 15.27 8.76 -15.91
N CYS A 264 15.40 9.79 -16.76
CA CYS A 264 15.40 9.59 -18.21
C CYS A 264 16.62 8.79 -18.68
N ARG A 265 17.80 9.04 -18.10
CA ARG A 265 19.03 8.27 -18.38
C ARG A 265 18.97 6.85 -17.85
N LEU A 266 18.34 6.64 -16.70
CA LEU A 266 18.16 5.30 -16.13
C LEU A 266 17.24 4.45 -17.01
N ALA A 267 16.14 5.04 -17.51
CA ALA A 267 15.18 4.34 -18.37
C ALA A 267 15.73 4.01 -19.76
N ASP A 268 16.52 4.93 -20.32
CA ASP A 268 17.12 4.80 -21.65
C ASP A 268 18.50 5.49 -21.69
N PRO A 269 19.59 4.77 -21.34
CA PRO A 269 20.93 5.34 -21.31
C PRO A 269 21.41 5.84 -22.67
N GLU A 270 20.97 5.18 -23.75
CA GLU A 270 21.34 5.55 -25.12
C GLU A 270 20.58 6.78 -25.62
N ARG A 271 19.30 6.91 -25.24
CA ARG A 271 18.39 7.95 -25.74
C ARG A 271 17.51 8.52 -24.63
N PRO A 272 18.07 9.25 -23.64
CA PRO A 272 17.30 9.77 -22.51
C PRO A 272 16.19 10.74 -22.93
N LEU A 273 16.46 11.60 -23.91
CA LEU A 273 15.42 12.47 -24.49
C LEU A 273 14.37 11.67 -25.27
N GLY A 274 14.76 10.53 -25.86
CA GLY A 274 13.85 9.60 -26.50
C GLY A 274 12.83 9.03 -25.53
N PHE A 275 13.25 8.66 -24.32
CA PHE A 275 12.33 8.23 -23.26
C PHE A 275 11.34 9.33 -22.87
N ALA A 276 11.78 10.57 -22.69
CA ALA A 276 10.88 11.69 -22.41
C ALA A 276 9.83 11.90 -23.52
N VAL A 277 10.22 11.75 -24.79
CA VAL A 277 9.29 11.81 -25.93
C VAL A 277 8.30 10.62 -25.90
N ARG A 278 8.76 9.41 -25.54
CA ARG A 278 7.87 8.23 -25.41
C ARG A 278 6.86 8.40 -24.27
N LEU A 279 7.27 8.96 -23.13
CA LEU A 279 6.35 9.34 -22.05
C LEU A 279 5.29 10.33 -22.53
N ALA A 280 5.71 11.40 -23.21
CA ALA A 280 4.78 12.41 -23.74
C ALA A 280 3.79 11.85 -24.78
N ARG A 281 4.19 10.80 -25.51
CA ARG A 281 3.35 10.09 -26.49
C ARG A 281 2.54 8.93 -25.90
N GLY A 282 2.66 8.65 -24.60
CA GLY A 282 2.00 7.52 -23.96
C GLY A 282 2.53 6.15 -24.37
N ARG A 283 3.72 6.07 -24.97
CA ARG A 283 4.42 4.82 -25.34
C ARG A 283 5.32 4.29 -24.22
N ALA A 284 5.55 5.12 -23.21
CA ALA A 284 6.14 4.74 -21.93
C ALA A 284 5.26 5.31 -20.80
N SER A 285 5.39 4.75 -19.61
CA SER A 285 4.72 5.26 -18.41
C SER A 285 5.60 5.10 -17.18
N THR A 286 5.35 5.96 -16.20
CA THR A 286 5.92 5.85 -14.85
C THR A 286 4.78 5.79 -13.85
N ALA A 287 4.90 4.89 -12.87
CA ALA A 287 3.93 4.74 -11.80
C ALA A 287 4.65 4.59 -10.47
N SER A 288 4.14 5.24 -9.42
CA SER A 288 4.67 5.03 -8.08
C SER A 288 4.22 3.68 -7.54
N LEU A 289 5.14 2.88 -7.00
CA LEU A 289 4.84 1.67 -6.26
C LEU A 289 5.54 1.76 -4.90
N ILE A 290 4.79 1.59 -3.83
CA ILE A 290 5.32 1.58 -2.47
C ILE A 290 5.21 0.16 -1.94
N VAL A 291 6.35 -0.42 -1.55
CA VAL A 291 6.37 -1.71 -0.87
C VAL A 291 6.59 -1.47 0.62
N VAL A 292 5.72 -2.05 1.45
CA VAL A 292 5.78 -1.92 2.90
C VAL A 292 5.75 -3.30 3.52
N SER A 293 6.60 -3.55 4.52
CA SER A 293 6.41 -4.66 5.44
C SER A 293 6.07 -4.13 6.84
N HIS A 294 5.08 -4.73 7.49
CA HIS A 294 4.70 -4.45 8.88
C HIS A 294 4.84 -5.71 9.73
N HIS A 295 5.82 -5.68 10.63
CA HIS A 295 6.10 -6.72 11.59
C HIS A 295 5.47 -6.33 12.93
N PHE A 296 4.36 -6.98 13.27
CA PHE A 296 3.74 -6.84 14.57
C PHE A 296 4.52 -7.62 15.62
N MET A 297 4.44 -7.15 16.87
CA MET A 297 5.04 -7.84 18.01
C MET A 297 4.15 -8.96 18.49
N SER A 298 4.75 -10.05 18.96
CA SER A 298 4.04 -11.04 19.78
C SER A 298 3.69 -10.44 21.15
N ARG A 299 2.85 -11.14 21.92
CA ARG A 299 2.53 -10.73 23.30
C ARG A 299 3.78 -10.64 24.17
N ASP A 300 4.68 -11.62 24.08
CA ASP A 300 5.87 -11.71 24.93
C ASP A 300 6.90 -10.61 24.59
N GLU A 301 6.94 -10.18 23.33
CA GLU A 301 7.85 -9.12 22.88
C GLU A 301 7.45 -7.75 23.42
N VAL A 302 6.16 -7.48 23.62
CA VAL A 302 5.64 -6.15 23.98
C VAL A 302 6.20 -5.65 25.32
N GLU A 303 6.42 -6.54 26.29
CA GLU A 303 6.91 -6.16 27.62
C GLU A 303 8.44 -5.98 27.69
N SER A 304 9.17 -6.43 26.66
CA SER A 304 10.62 -6.30 26.60
C SER A 304 11.06 -4.84 26.46
N ALA A 305 12.35 -4.55 26.71
CA ALA A 305 12.91 -3.21 26.49
C ALA A 305 12.77 -2.76 25.02
N LEU A 306 13.08 -3.65 24.09
CA LEU A 306 12.88 -3.42 22.65
C LEU A 306 11.40 -3.26 22.30
N GLY A 307 10.52 -4.01 22.97
CA GLY A 307 9.07 -3.89 22.79
C GLY A 307 8.54 -2.51 23.15
N ARG A 308 8.98 -1.98 24.29
CA ARG A 308 8.66 -0.62 24.74
C ARG A 308 9.17 0.44 23.77
N GLU A 309 10.41 0.32 23.29
CA GLU A 309 10.95 1.22 22.26
C GLU A 309 10.11 1.19 20.97
N ARG A 310 9.70 0.00 20.52
CA ARG A 310 8.83 -0.20 19.35
C ARG A 310 7.44 0.41 19.54
N LEU A 311 6.90 0.40 20.76
CA LEU A 311 5.63 1.05 21.09
C LEU A 311 5.77 2.58 21.10
N ASP A 312 6.84 3.12 21.68
CA ASP A 312 7.09 4.57 21.73
C ASP A 312 7.27 5.18 20.33
N LEU A 313 7.84 4.41 19.40
CA LEU A 313 8.00 4.78 17.99
C LEU A 313 6.88 4.22 17.10
N CYS A 314 5.75 3.79 17.65
CA CYS A 314 4.66 3.23 16.86
C CYS A 314 4.02 4.30 15.97
N VAL A 315 3.74 3.95 14.72
CA VAL A 315 2.99 4.81 13.77
C VAL A 315 1.62 4.24 13.43
N PHE A 316 1.30 3.04 13.93
CA PHE A 316 0.07 2.33 13.63
C PHE A 316 -0.78 2.20 14.90
N HIS A 317 -1.65 3.20 15.10
CA HIS A 317 -2.53 3.32 16.26
C HIS A 317 -3.97 3.00 15.90
N VAL A 318 -4.74 2.55 16.89
CA VAL A 318 -6.19 2.42 16.78
C VAL A 318 -6.87 3.23 17.89
N PRO A 319 -8.03 3.85 17.61
CA PRO A 319 -8.79 4.56 18.63
C PRO A 319 -9.46 3.56 19.58
N VAL A 320 -9.16 3.67 20.87
CA VAL A 320 -9.80 2.92 21.96
C VAL A 320 -10.17 3.93 23.04
N GLU A 321 -11.46 4.02 23.38
CA GLU A 321 -11.97 4.88 24.46
C GLU A 321 -11.47 6.34 24.38
N GLY A 322 -11.46 6.92 23.17
CA GLY A 322 -11.03 8.30 22.93
C GLY A 322 -9.51 8.52 22.91
N ARG A 323 -8.70 7.45 23.00
CA ARG A 323 -7.24 7.51 22.92
C ARG A 323 -6.73 6.75 21.70
N LEU A 324 -5.63 7.21 21.11
CA LEU A 324 -4.87 6.45 20.13
C LEU A 324 -3.92 5.52 20.87
N VAL A 325 -4.07 4.20 20.66
CA VAL A 325 -3.26 3.16 21.31
C VAL A 325 -2.53 2.35 20.24
N PRO A 326 -1.23 2.06 20.40
CA PRO A 326 -0.50 1.21 19.47
C PRO A 326 -1.20 -0.12 19.22
N MET A 327 -1.30 -0.55 17.96
CA MET A 327 -2.00 -1.79 17.62
C MET A 327 -1.44 -3.03 18.31
N CYS A 328 -0.11 -3.11 18.47
CA CYS A 328 0.54 -4.21 19.18
C CYS A 328 0.10 -4.26 20.65
N GLU A 329 0.00 -3.11 21.31
CA GLU A 329 -0.49 -3.03 22.69
C GLU A 329 -1.96 -3.46 22.76
N VAL A 330 -2.80 -3.00 21.84
CA VAL A 330 -4.22 -3.39 21.78
C VAL A 330 -4.40 -4.90 21.58
N ASN A 331 -3.55 -5.52 20.76
CA ASN A 331 -3.59 -6.96 20.49
C ASN A 331 -3.02 -7.79 21.65
N ALA A 332 -2.00 -7.29 22.36
CA ALA A 332 -1.31 -8.03 23.42
C ALA A 332 -2.04 -7.98 24.77
N THR A 333 -2.67 -6.84 25.10
CA THR A 333 -3.21 -6.56 26.45
C THR A 333 -4.68 -6.94 26.65
N GLY A 334 -5.34 -7.49 25.62
CA GLY A 334 -6.77 -7.79 25.63
C GLY A 334 -7.67 -6.55 25.64
N LEU A 335 -7.12 -5.34 25.42
CA LEU A 335 -7.89 -4.10 25.29
C LEU A 335 -9.00 -4.20 24.25
N ARG A 336 -8.71 -4.86 23.13
CA ARG A 336 -9.68 -5.09 22.05
C ARG A 336 -10.90 -5.87 22.53
N ASP A 337 -10.69 -6.96 23.27
CA ASP A 337 -11.80 -7.81 23.70
C ASP A 337 -12.66 -7.11 24.75
N ARG A 338 -12.03 -6.34 25.66
CA ARG A 338 -12.75 -5.47 26.60
C ARG A 338 -13.59 -4.41 25.87
N TYR A 339 -12.99 -3.74 24.88
CA TYR A 339 -13.68 -2.74 24.06
C TYR A 339 -14.92 -3.32 23.36
N TYR A 340 -14.78 -4.47 22.70
CA TYR A 340 -15.92 -5.11 22.03
C TYR A 340 -16.98 -5.65 23.01
N ALA A 341 -16.57 -6.16 24.17
CA ALA A 341 -17.51 -6.57 25.21
C ALA A 341 -18.35 -5.37 25.71
N GLY A 342 -17.73 -4.20 25.88
CA GLY A 342 -18.44 -2.96 26.23
C GLY A 342 -19.42 -2.48 25.15
N LEU A 343 -19.07 -2.65 23.87
CA LEU A 343 -19.97 -2.34 22.75
C LEU A 343 -21.15 -3.30 22.63
N ALA A 344 -20.95 -4.59 22.90
CA ALA A 344 -22.01 -5.59 22.88
C ALA A 344 -23.10 -5.31 23.95
N GLY A 345 -22.75 -4.61 25.02
CA GLY A 345 -23.71 -4.14 26.03
C GLY A 345 -24.48 -2.86 25.65
N THR A 346 -24.10 -2.17 24.57
CA THR A 346 -24.63 -0.83 24.22
C THR A 346 -25.21 -0.73 22.81
N LEU A 347 -24.92 -1.66 21.91
CA LEU A 347 -25.48 -1.68 20.56
C LEU A 347 -26.69 -2.62 20.47
N PRO A 348 -27.83 -2.19 19.88
CA PRO A 348 -28.94 -3.10 19.61
C PRO A 348 -28.49 -4.25 18.68
N ASP A 349 -29.01 -5.46 18.90
CA ASP A 349 -28.68 -6.68 18.15
C ASP A 349 -29.00 -6.50 16.65
N ARG A 350 -28.03 -5.98 15.89
CA ARG A 350 -28.11 -5.85 14.44
C ARG A 350 -27.55 -7.12 13.81
N ARG A 351 -28.32 -8.21 13.87
CA ARG A 351 -28.10 -9.31 12.94
C ARG A 351 -28.46 -8.80 11.54
N PRO A 352 -27.57 -8.90 10.55
CA PRO A 352 -27.95 -8.59 9.18
C PRO A 352 -29.01 -9.62 8.76
N ASP A 353 -30.14 -9.13 8.22
CA ASP A 353 -31.08 -9.97 7.50
C ASP A 353 -30.31 -10.67 6.37
N VAL A 354 -30.10 -11.97 6.54
CA VAL A 354 -29.57 -12.83 5.50
C VAL A 354 -30.75 -13.13 4.60
N GLU A 355 -31.03 -12.24 3.63
CA GLU A 355 -31.87 -12.61 2.50
C GLU A 355 -31.14 -13.73 1.72
N SER A 356 -31.86 -14.83 1.59
CA SER A 356 -31.48 -16.16 1.08
C SER A 356 -31.08 -16.16 -0.39
#